data_AF-A0A7N8X1Q3-F1
#
_entry.id   AF-A0A7N8X1Q3-F1
#
_cell.length_a   1.000
_cell.length_b   1.000
_cell.length_c   1.000
_cell.angle_alpha   90.00
_cell.angle_beta   90.00
_cell.angle_gamma   90.00
#
_symmetry.space_group_name_H-M   'P 1'
#
loop_
_entity.id
_entity.type
_entity.pdbx_description
1 polymer ?
#
loop_
_entity_poly.entity_id
_entity_poly.type
_entity_poly.pdbx_seq_one_letter_code
_entity_poly.pdbx_strand_id
1 'polypeptide(L)'
;FNNNMGRRVSCGEERATVRYVGPVPPTAGLWLGVEWDNPERGKHDGSHEGVQYFACRNPKGGSFVRPAKVSFGVDFLSAVRQVYQINAEEVLSEEISISSKKLTWEGVQERSFDSLPSVLLSHSEVNGAGAEGEIKKTTPSIFSQTEQAPPPVRNNMFLFTLSVSLLPLNISHALCFSNNRLCLTSDPAAHSQAFCSLRVLALNSCDLTWPQILECAPMWPQLEDLCVVENTITEMQRVLSKLGLFNFQNKSTAGSTLSLSQWAVVDELAKLPGLVQFSCRGNRLVSSDGNPKTANQMLIAKLGRLVVLNSCEIYPEDRRGAELDYIKMFGEEWLKSGGRSQSNTQFTCQHPRYQSLIDKYGAPEEGELKKPQPFALKNQLLRITFVFPDDADRKPIEKKLPASMGVQKVKGLLYRLLKVPAADLRLSYTSPKMVGTEFEIESDLKTLQFYSIEDGDQVLVRWT
;
A
#
# COMPACT_ATOMS: atom_id res chain seq x y z
N PHE A 1 -36.97 12.61 -17.06
CA PHE A 1 -36.44 11.24 -16.85
C PHE A 1 -34.97 11.05 -17.28
N ASN A 2 -34.43 11.80 -18.26
CA ASN A 2 -32.98 11.81 -18.57
C ASN A 2 -32.07 12.18 -17.38
N ASN A 3 -32.62 12.77 -16.32
CA ASN A 3 -31.90 13.16 -15.10
C ASN A 3 -31.40 11.98 -14.25
N ASN A 4 -31.66 10.73 -14.68
CA ASN A 4 -31.21 9.52 -13.98
C ASN A 4 -29.95 8.90 -14.57
N MET A 5 -29.41 9.42 -15.68
CA MET A 5 -28.12 8.93 -16.19
C MET A 5 -27.00 9.18 -15.18
N GLY A 6 -26.10 8.21 -15.03
CA GLY A 6 -25.00 8.25 -14.05
C GLY A 6 -25.43 7.97 -12.60
N ARG A 7 -26.73 7.94 -12.30
CA ARG A 7 -27.21 7.65 -10.94
C ARG A 7 -26.95 6.19 -10.55
N ARG A 8 -26.66 6.00 -9.27
CA ARG A 8 -26.52 4.70 -8.65
C ARG A 8 -27.89 4.12 -8.31
N VAL A 9 -28.04 2.83 -8.53
CA VAL A 9 -29.26 2.07 -8.22
C VAL A 9 -28.91 0.73 -7.61
N SER A 10 -29.83 0.16 -6.84
CA SER A 10 -29.76 -1.22 -6.36
C SER A 10 -30.90 -2.06 -6.92
N CYS A 11 -30.68 -3.37 -7.01
CA CYS A 11 -31.67 -4.35 -7.44
C CYS A 11 -31.51 -5.63 -6.61
N GLY A 12 -32.19 -5.65 -5.46
CA GLY A 12 -31.85 -6.59 -4.38
C GLY A 12 -30.53 -6.16 -3.74
N GLU A 13 -29.62 -7.10 -3.51
CA GLU A 13 -28.32 -6.83 -2.86
C GLU A 13 -27.24 -6.30 -3.83
N GLU A 14 -27.51 -6.28 -5.13
CA GLU A 14 -26.55 -5.89 -6.17
C GLU A 14 -26.67 -4.42 -6.55
N ARG A 15 -25.52 -3.76 -6.78
CA ARG A 15 -25.44 -2.35 -7.17
C ARG A 15 -25.06 -2.15 -8.64
N ALA A 16 -25.61 -1.10 -9.23
CA ALA A 16 -25.35 -0.71 -10.60
C ALA A 16 -25.35 0.80 -10.82
N THR A 17 -24.79 1.22 -11.94
CA THR A 17 -24.85 2.60 -12.45
C THR A 17 -25.76 2.65 -13.67
N VAL A 18 -26.70 3.59 -13.70
CA VAL A 18 -27.55 3.83 -14.87
C VAL A 18 -26.73 4.45 -15.99
N ARG A 19 -26.67 3.76 -17.13
CA ARG A 19 -25.94 4.16 -18.35
C ARG A 19 -26.86 4.58 -19.50
N TYR A 20 -28.12 4.14 -19.48
CA TYR A 20 -29.12 4.50 -20.48
C TYR A 20 -30.50 4.61 -19.85
N VAL A 21 -31.31 5.55 -20.31
CA VAL A 21 -32.72 5.71 -19.92
C VAL A 21 -33.53 5.91 -21.19
N GLY A 22 -34.35 4.94 -21.56
CA GLY A 22 -35.11 5.05 -22.80
C GLY A 22 -35.80 3.76 -23.24
N PRO A 23 -36.50 3.80 -24.39
CA PRO A 23 -37.06 2.61 -25.01
C PRO A 23 -35.96 1.69 -25.56
N VAL A 24 -36.26 0.40 -25.67
CA VAL A 24 -35.34 -0.63 -26.20
C VAL A 24 -36.14 -1.55 -27.13
N PRO A 25 -36.37 -1.17 -28.40
CA PRO A 25 -37.11 -1.99 -29.34
C PRO A 25 -36.53 -3.41 -29.50
N PRO A 26 -37.36 -4.43 -29.76
CA PRO A 26 -38.83 -4.37 -29.93
C PRO A 26 -39.61 -4.31 -28.60
N THR A 27 -38.92 -4.32 -27.46
CA THR A 27 -39.59 -4.35 -26.16
C THR A 27 -40.24 -3.01 -25.81
N ALA A 28 -41.52 -3.05 -25.44
CA ALA A 28 -42.26 -1.85 -25.10
C ALA A 28 -41.86 -1.25 -23.74
N GLY A 29 -42.12 0.04 -23.57
CA GLY A 29 -41.97 0.77 -22.31
C GLY A 29 -40.55 1.28 -22.03
N LEU A 30 -40.40 1.97 -20.90
CA LEU A 30 -39.14 2.54 -20.45
C LEU A 30 -38.23 1.45 -19.85
N TRP A 31 -36.95 1.52 -20.19
CA TRP A 31 -35.89 0.71 -19.62
C TRP A 31 -34.77 1.56 -19.07
N LEU A 32 -34.12 1.03 -18.05
CA LEU A 32 -32.83 1.50 -17.59
C LEU A 32 -31.78 0.52 -18.09
N GLY A 33 -30.88 0.99 -18.93
CA GLY A 33 -29.62 0.29 -19.18
C GLY A 33 -28.71 0.55 -18.00
N VAL A 34 -28.31 -0.50 -17.29
CA VAL A 34 -27.47 -0.43 -16.10
C VAL A 34 -26.20 -1.23 -16.29
N GLU A 35 -25.10 -0.72 -15.75
CA GLU A 35 -23.83 -1.44 -15.63
C GLU A 35 -23.64 -1.85 -14.18
N TRP A 36 -23.53 -3.16 -13.93
CA TRP A 36 -23.36 -3.72 -12.59
C TRP A 36 -21.94 -3.51 -12.07
N ASP A 37 -21.82 -3.32 -10.76
CA ASP A 37 -20.52 -3.33 -10.10
C ASP A 37 -19.88 -4.72 -10.17
N ASN A 38 -20.67 -5.77 -9.94
CA ASN A 38 -20.30 -7.15 -10.17
C ASN A 38 -20.62 -7.53 -11.64
N PRO A 39 -19.62 -7.70 -12.51
CA PRO A 39 -19.88 -8.00 -13.92
C PRO A 39 -20.56 -9.36 -14.15
N GLU A 40 -20.45 -10.31 -13.22
CA GLU A 40 -21.09 -11.63 -13.34
C GLU A 40 -22.62 -11.57 -13.27
N ARG A 41 -23.17 -10.51 -12.66
CA ARG A 41 -24.61 -10.27 -12.58
C ARG A 41 -25.20 -9.81 -13.92
N GLY A 42 -24.38 -9.21 -14.77
CA GLY A 42 -24.83 -8.69 -16.05
C GLY A 42 -25.05 -9.78 -17.10
N LYS A 43 -25.55 -9.36 -18.26
CA LYS A 43 -25.99 -10.23 -19.35
C LYS A 43 -25.35 -9.89 -20.69
N HIS A 44 -25.01 -8.62 -20.92
CA HIS A 44 -24.56 -8.10 -22.20
C HIS A 44 -23.61 -6.90 -22.03
N ASP A 45 -23.10 -6.37 -23.12
CA ASP A 45 -22.17 -5.22 -23.16
C ASP A 45 -22.88 -3.86 -23.23
N GLY A 46 -24.21 -3.89 -23.29
CA GLY A 46 -25.08 -2.72 -23.44
C GLY A 46 -25.74 -2.63 -24.83
N SER A 47 -25.54 -3.65 -25.66
CA SER A 47 -26.33 -3.89 -26.86
C SER A 47 -27.60 -4.71 -26.61
N HIS A 48 -28.60 -4.52 -27.47
CA HIS A 48 -29.77 -5.39 -27.60
C HIS A 48 -30.19 -5.44 -29.07
N GLU A 49 -30.41 -6.65 -29.62
CA GLU A 49 -30.82 -6.87 -31.02
C GLU A 49 -29.93 -6.13 -32.04
N GLY A 50 -28.60 -6.16 -31.83
CA GLY A 50 -27.62 -5.53 -32.73
C GLY A 50 -27.49 -4.00 -32.60
N VAL A 51 -28.27 -3.36 -31.72
CA VAL A 51 -28.19 -1.92 -31.44
C VAL A 51 -27.42 -1.67 -30.15
N GLN A 52 -26.39 -0.82 -30.18
CA GLN A 52 -25.66 -0.39 -28.98
C GLN A 52 -26.35 0.80 -28.32
N TYR A 53 -26.77 0.65 -27.06
CA TYR A 53 -27.40 1.74 -26.29
C TYR A 53 -26.45 2.42 -25.33
N PHE A 54 -25.53 1.65 -24.75
CA PHE A 54 -24.47 2.12 -23.85
C PHE A 54 -23.29 1.16 -23.90
N ALA A 55 -22.11 1.58 -23.46
CA ALA A 55 -20.94 0.71 -23.34
C ALA A 55 -20.72 0.29 -21.88
N CYS A 56 -20.28 -0.95 -21.68
CA CYS A 56 -19.85 -1.47 -20.38
C CYS A 56 -18.34 -1.71 -20.36
N ARG A 57 -17.72 -1.56 -19.18
CA ARG A 57 -16.34 -1.94 -18.90
C ARG A 57 -16.09 -3.43 -19.11
N ASN A 58 -17.09 -4.25 -18.78
CA ASN A 58 -17.06 -5.69 -19.01
C ASN A 58 -18.08 -6.06 -20.10
N PRO A 59 -17.73 -6.89 -21.09
CA PRO A 59 -18.65 -7.33 -22.15
C PRO A 59 -19.93 -8.03 -21.67
N LYS A 60 -19.98 -8.46 -20.41
CA LYS A 60 -21.18 -9.03 -19.78
C LYS A 60 -21.69 -8.19 -18.62
N GLY A 61 -21.14 -7.01 -18.35
CA GLY A 61 -21.48 -6.21 -17.17
C GLY A 61 -22.81 -5.45 -17.23
N GLY A 62 -23.46 -5.40 -18.39
CA GLY A 62 -24.67 -4.63 -18.64
C GLY A 62 -25.97 -5.42 -18.48
N SER A 63 -27.05 -4.73 -18.15
CA SER A 63 -28.42 -5.26 -18.19
C SER A 63 -29.44 -4.17 -18.50
N PHE A 64 -30.55 -4.54 -19.14
CA PHE A 64 -31.76 -3.70 -19.16
C PHE A 64 -32.71 -4.12 -18.04
N VAL A 65 -33.06 -3.17 -17.17
CA VAL A 65 -33.96 -3.38 -16.03
C VAL A 65 -35.14 -2.42 -16.07
N ARG A 66 -36.27 -2.85 -15.50
CA ARG A 66 -37.45 -1.99 -15.37
C ARG A 66 -37.24 -1.00 -14.23
N PRO A 67 -37.60 0.29 -14.39
CA PRO A 67 -37.49 1.28 -13.30
C PRO A 67 -38.13 0.83 -11.98
N ALA A 68 -39.25 0.12 -12.03
CA ALA A 68 -39.94 -0.40 -10.84
C ALA A 68 -39.20 -1.52 -10.10
N LYS A 69 -38.16 -2.12 -10.71
CA LYS A 69 -37.35 -3.20 -10.10
C LYS A 69 -36.08 -2.68 -9.43
N VAL A 70 -35.82 -1.38 -9.49
CA VAL A 70 -34.62 -0.79 -8.91
C VAL A 70 -34.97 0.25 -7.87
N SER A 71 -34.15 0.30 -6.82
CA SER A 71 -34.18 1.38 -5.83
C SER A 71 -33.15 2.43 -6.23
N PHE A 72 -33.55 3.69 -6.20
CA PHE A 72 -32.62 4.82 -6.29
C PHE A 72 -32.09 5.21 -4.91
N GLY A 73 -32.35 4.42 -3.86
CA GLY A 73 -31.92 4.73 -2.52
C GLY A 73 -32.66 5.91 -1.91
N VAL A 74 -32.09 6.46 -0.83
CA VAL A 74 -32.68 7.53 -0.03
C VAL A 74 -31.70 8.70 0.15
N ASP A 75 -32.19 9.88 0.49
CA ASP A 75 -31.30 10.97 0.88
C ASP A 75 -30.64 10.74 2.24
N PHE A 76 -29.60 11.52 2.55
CA PHE A 76 -28.81 11.40 3.77
C PHE A 76 -29.66 11.45 5.03
N LEU A 77 -30.56 12.43 5.15
CA LEU A 77 -31.36 12.58 6.37
C LEU A 77 -32.38 11.47 6.52
N SER A 78 -32.96 11.01 5.41
CA SER A 78 -33.81 9.81 5.39
C SER A 78 -33.05 8.58 5.88
N ALA A 79 -31.79 8.37 5.44
CA ALA A 79 -30.96 7.28 5.93
C ALA A 79 -30.57 7.43 7.41
N VAL A 80 -30.21 8.64 7.85
CA VAL A 80 -29.94 8.91 9.29
C VAL A 80 -31.16 8.57 10.13
N ARG A 81 -32.35 8.99 9.71
CA ARG A 81 -33.59 8.65 10.40
C ARG A 81 -33.82 7.14 10.42
N GLN A 82 -33.66 6.44 9.30
CA GLN A 82 -33.83 4.99 9.26
C GLN A 82 -32.87 4.22 10.19
N VAL A 83 -31.65 4.71 10.39
CA VAL A 83 -30.63 4.02 11.19
C VAL A 83 -30.64 4.45 12.66
N TYR A 84 -30.90 5.73 12.94
CA TYR A 84 -30.72 6.33 14.25
C TYR A 84 -32.02 6.77 14.93
N GLN A 85 -33.13 6.86 14.19
CA GLN A 85 -34.42 7.17 14.81
C GLN A 85 -34.91 5.92 15.52
N ILE A 86 -34.98 6.01 16.85
CA ILE A 86 -35.58 4.99 17.68
C ILE A 86 -36.98 5.48 18.01
N ASN A 87 -38.00 4.71 17.64
CA ASN A 87 -39.34 4.92 18.15
C ASN A 87 -39.43 4.29 19.55
N ALA A 88 -39.33 5.11 20.59
CA ALA A 88 -39.32 4.62 21.95
C ALA A 88 -40.61 3.85 22.31
N GLU A 89 -41.77 4.27 21.79
CA GLU A 89 -43.05 3.59 22.05
C GLU A 89 -43.08 2.19 21.44
N GLU A 90 -42.59 2.03 20.21
CA GLU A 90 -42.52 0.74 19.54
C GLU A 90 -41.59 -0.23 20.28
N VAL A 91 -40.39 0.22 20.67
CA VAL A 91 -39.44 -0.61 21.42
C VAL A 91 -39.97 -0.98 22.80
N LEU A 92 -40.61 -0.04 23.52
CA LEU A 92 -41.20 -0.32 24.83
C LEU A 92 -42.40 -1.28 24.74
N SER A 93 -43.07 -1.34 23.58
CA SER A 93 -44.17 -2.27 23.32
C SER A 93 -43.72 -3.68 22.92
N GLU A 94 -42.44 -3.87 22.60
CA GLU A 94 -41.90 -5.15 22.14
C GLU A 94 -41.62 -6.09 23.32
N GLU A 95 -42.39 -7.17 23.45
CA GLU A 95 -42.13 -8.22 24.45
C GLU A 95 -41.13 -9.25 23.91
N ILE A 96 -39.93 -9.31 24.50
CA ILE A 96 -38.94 -10.34 24.17
C ILE A 96 -39.01 -11.46 25.21
N SER A 97 -39.25 -12.68 24.73
CA SER A 97 -39.28 -13.89 25.56
C SER A 97 -38.04 -14.72 25.28
N ILE A 98 -37.17 -14.90 26.28
CA ILE A 98 -36.07 -15.87 26.21
C ILE A 98 -36.37 -16.97 27.23
N SER A 99 -36.73 -18.15 26.72
CA SER A 99 -37.29 -19.25 27.52
C SER A 99 -38.56 -18.80 28.27
N SER A 100 -38.73 -19.17 29.53
CA SER A 100 -39.87 -18.81 30.39
C SER A 100 -39.77 -17.43 31.05
N LYS A 101 -38.72 -16.63 30.76
CA LYS A 101 -38.56 -15.28 31.28
C LYS A 101 -38.89 -14.24 30.21
N LYS A 102 -39.82 -13.36 30.55
CA LYS A 102 -40.11 -12.14 29.80
C LYS A 102 -39.10 -11.06 30.17
N LEU A 103 -38.51 -10.41 29.17
CA LEU A 103 -37.68 -9.23 29.31
C LEU A 103 -38.49 -8.01 28.86
N THR A 104 -38.46 -6.95 29.65
CA THR A 104 -39.06 -5.66 29.34
C THR A 104 -37.96 -4.63 29.15
N TRP A 105 -38.12 -3.77 28.15
CA TRP A 105 -37.22 -2.64 27.93
C TRP A 105 -37.54 -1.52 28.92
N GLU A 106 -36.54 -0.98 29.60
CA GLU A 106 -36.67 0.19 30.49
C GLU A 106 -35.64 1.26 30.09
N GLY A 107 -36.00 2.54 30.20
CA GLY A 107 -35.08 3.66 29.98
C GLY A 107 -34.75 3.98 28.52
N VAL A 108 -35.54 3.51 27.55
CA VAL A 108 -35.38 3.85 26.13
C VAL A 108 -35.82 5.29 25.90
N GLN A 109 -34.92 6.15 25.41
CA GLN A 109 -35.20 7.54 25.05
C GLN A 109 -34.90 7.77 23.58
N GLU A 110 -35.66 8.65 22.95
CA GLU A 110 -35.37 9.10 21.59
C GLU A 110 -34.03 9.84 21.57
N ARG A 111 -33.19 9.49 20.59
CA ARG A 111 -31.87 10.09 20.44
C ARG A 111 -32.00 11.39 19.65
N SER A 112 -31.48 12.49 20.20
CA SER A 112 -31.32 13.73 19.42
C SER A 112 -30.25 13.56 18.34
N PHE A 113 -30.57 13.99 17.13
CA PHE A 113 -29.61 14.03 16.02
C PHE A 113 -28.57 15.15 16.17
N ASP A 114 -28.89 16.19 16.96
CA ASP A 114 -28.02 17.33 17.16
C ASP A 114 -26.74 16.97 17.90
N SER A 115 -26.77 15.93 18.74
CA SER A 115 -25.66 15.47 19.56
C SER A 115 -24.92 14.25 18.98
N LEU A 116 -25.25 13.82 17.75
CA LEU A 116 -24.57 12.68 17.12
C LEU A 116 -23.08 13.00 16.89
N PRO A 117 -22.15 12.22 17.47
CA PRO A 117 -20.72 12.43 17.27
C PRO A 117 -20.23 11.88 15.92
N SER A 118 -20.93 10.90 15.35
CA SER A 118 -20.63 10.32 14.04
C SER A 118 -21.86 9.60 13.49
N VAL A 119 -21.90 9.43 12.17
CA VAL A 119 -22.97 8.74 11.45
C VAL A 119 -22.36 7.67 10.54
N LEU A 120 -22.85 6.44 10.69
CA LEU A 120 -22.48 5.26 9.92
C LEU A 120 -23.71 4.74 9.19
N LEU A 121 -23.78 4.96 7.88
CA LEU A 121 -24.93 4.58 7.05
C LEU A 121 -24.64 3.32 6.23
N SER A 122 -24.01 2.36 6.91
CA SER A 122 -23.92 0.92 6.59
C SER A 122 -25.00 0.43 5.65
N HIS A 123 -24.73 0.22 4.35
CA HIS A 123 -25.70 -0.36 3.41
C HIS A 123 -27.02 0.42 3.22
N SER A 124 -27.15 1.66 3.71
CA SER A 124 -28.40 2.44 3.66
C SER A 124 -28.73 3.07 2.30
N GLU A 125 -28.08 2.63 1.21
CA GLU A 125 -28.36 3.11 -0.16
C GLU A 125 -28.42 4.63 -0.31
N VAL A 126 -27.60 5.38 0.43
CA VAL A 126 -27.67 6.84 0.37
C VAL A 126 -27.35 7.35 -1.05
N ASN A 127 -28.22 8.18 -1.60
CA ASN A 127 -28.17 8.67 -2.98
C ASN A 127 -28.68 10.12 -3.12
N GLY A 128 -28.27 10.98 -2.19
CA GLY A 128 -28.51 12.41 -2.27
C GLY A 128 -28.34 13.14 -0.94
N ALA A 129 -28.04 14.43 -1.01
CA ALA A 129 -27.95 15.31 0.15
C ALA A 129 -29.28 15.54 0.86
N GLY A 130 -30.39 15.41 0.15
CA GLY A 130 -31.64 16.03 0.55
C GLY A 130 -31.63 17.53 0.23
N ALA A 131 -32.46 18.29 0.94
CA ALA A 131 -32.55 19.74 0.74
C ALA A 131 -31.30 20.46 1.26
N GLU A 132 -30.93 21.55 0.60
CA GLU A 132 -29.78 22.38 0.96
C GLU A 132 -29.90 22.91 2.41
N GLY A 133 -28.80 22.85 3.16
CA GLY A 133 -28.74 23.36 4.55
C GLY A 133 -29.37 22.46 5.62
N GLU A 134 -30.26 21.54 5.26
CA GLU A 134 -30.98 20.70 6.24
C GLU A 134 -30.05 19.74 6.99
N ILE A 135 -28.99 19.23 6.34
CA ILE A 135 -27.99 18.39 6.99
C ILE A 135 -27.31 19.14 8.14
N LYS A 136 -26.82 20.36 7.88
CA LYS A 136 -26.12 21.17 8.88
C LYS A 136 -27.02 21.53 10.05
N LYS A 137 -28.31 21.76 9.76
CA LYS A 137 -29.35 22.08 10.75
C LYS A 137 -29.71 20.89 11.63
N THR A 138 -29.81 19.69 11.05
CA THR A 138 -30.31 18.48 11.74
C THR A 138 -29.20 17.69 12.45
N THR A 139 -27.97 17.78 11.96
CA THR A 139 -26.82 17.07 12.54
C THR A 139 -25.60 17.99 12.71
N PRO A 140 -25.71 19.11 13.46
CA PRO A 140 -24.63 20.08 13.62
C PRO A 140 -23.33 19.50 14.22
N SER A 141 -23.43 18.58 15.19
CA SER A 141 -22.25 18.03 15.90
C SER A 141 -21.33 17.18 15.04
N ILE A 142 -21.83 16.63 13.93
CA ILE A 142 -21.02 15.85 12.98
C ILE A 142 -20.00 16.76 12.27
N PHE A 143 -20.30 18.06 12.15
CA PHE A 143 -19.47 19.03 11.44
C PHE A 143 -18.61 19.91 12.37
N SER A 144 -18.86 19.89 13.68
CA SER A 144 -18.21 20.78 14.64
C SER A 144 -17.01 20.18 15.38
N GLN A 145 -16.53 18.99 15.00
CA GLN A 145 -15.41 18.37 15.72
C GLN A 145 -14.06 19.02 15.38
N THR A 146 -13.63 19.82 16.34
CA THR A 146 -12.32 20.46 16.49
C THR A 146 -11.23 19.43 16.81
N GLU A 147 -10.17 19.40 15.98
CA GLU A 147 -8.74 19.11 16.22
C GLU A 147 -8.23 18.03 17.21
N GLN A 148 -9.05 17.34 18.00
CA GLN A 148 -8.58 16.31 18.93
C GLN A 148 -8.70 14.91 18.31
N ALA A 149 -7.58 14.49 17.71
CA ALA A 149 -7.24 13.15 17.21
C ALA A 149 -8.26 12.52 16.24
N PRO A 150 -7.89 12.28 14.96
CA PRO A 150 -8.79 11.61 14.04
C PRO A 150 -9.11 10.19 14.55
N PRO A 151 -10.39 9.78 14.66
CA PRO A 151 -10.69 8.38 14.86
C PRO A 151 -10.12 7.60 13.66
N PRO A 152 -9.66 6.34 13.88
CA PRO A 152 -9.15 5.52 12.79
C PRO A 152 -10.17 5.51 11.64
N VAL A 153 -9.67 5.65 10.41
CA VAL A 153 -10.37 5.78 9.10
C VAL A 153 -11.36 4.63 8.80
N ARG A 154 -11.67 3.78 9.78
CA ARG A 154 -12.32 2.50 9.59
C ARG A 154 -13.83 2.52 9.43
N ASN A 155 -14.59 3.58 9.74
CA ASN A 155 -16.06 3.49 9.68
C ASN A 155 -16.79 4.83 9.51
N ASN A 156 -16.43 5.64 8.50
CA ASN A 156 -17.30 6.74 8.04
C ASN A 156 -17.70 6.48 6.60
N MET A 157 -18.70 5.62 6.42
CA MET A 157 -19.18 5.24 5.09
C MET A 157 -20.19 6.28 4.60
N PHE A 158 -19.75 7.15 3.71
CA PHE A 158 -20.65 7.95 2.89
C PHE A 158 -20.84 7.24 1.55
N LEU A 159 -22.01 6.65 1.34
CA LEU A 159 -22.43 6.20 0.02
C LEU A 159 -22.97 7.42 -0.73
N PHE A 160 -22.30 7.89 -1.78
CA PHE A 160 -22.88 8.93 -2.62
C PHE A 160 -22.50 8.74 -4.08
N THR A 161 -23.51 8.87 -4.94
CA THR A 161 -23.32 9.47 -6.26
C THR A 161 -23.02 10.95 -6.01
N LEU A 162 -21.74 11.35 -6.02
CA LEU A 162 -21.35 12.75 -5.92
C LEU A 162 -21.79 13.50 -7.20
N SER A 163 -23.02 13.99 -7.23
CA SER A 163 -23.25 15.31 -7.77
C SER A 163 -23.05 16.28 -6.60
N VAL A 164 -21.90 16.95 -6.53
CA VAL A 164 -21.74 18.42 -6.52
C VAL A 164 -22.75 19.26 -5.69
N SER A 165 -23.56 18.69 -4.81
CA SER A 165 -24.71 19.36 -4.19
C SER A 165 -24.66 19.30 -2.65
N LEU A 166 -23.60 18.72 -2.09
CA LEU A 166 -23.26 18.75 -0.66
C LEU A 166 -22.25 19.87 -0.31
N LEU A 167 -22.04 20.81 -1.24
CA LEU A 167 -20.96 21.80 -1.26
C LEU A 167 -20.93 22.92 -0.21
N PRO A 168 -21.92 23.15 0.68
CA PRO A 168 -21.76 24.14 1.74
C PRO A 168 -21.47 23.55 3.12
N LEU A 169 -21.02 22.30 3.20
CA LEU A 169 -20.57 21.69 4.45
C LEU A 169 -19.05 21.85 4.51
N ASN A 170 -18.51 22.56 5.51
CA ASN A 170 -17.08 22.52 5.81
C ASN A 170 -16.73 21.08 6.16
N ILE A 171 -16.37 20.27 5.15
CA ILE A 171 -16.10 18.86 5.35
C ILE A 171 -14.85 18.73 6.21
N SER A 172 -14.94 17.84 7.19
CA SER A 172 -13.94 17.60 8.22
C SER A 172 -12.58 17.21 7.64
N HIS A 173 -11.56 17.24 8.51
CA HIS A 173 -10.18 16.86 8.23
C HIS A 173 -10.03 15.50 7.49
N ALA A 174 -11.00 14.58 7.62
CA ALA A 174 -10.96 13.24 7.04
C ALA A 174 -12.27 12.80 6.38
N LEU A 175 -12.17 12.17 5.20
CA LEU A 175 -13.32 11.70 4.41
C LEU A 175 -13.07 10.31 3.81
N CYS A 176 -14.09 9.47 3.79
CA CYS A 176 -14.03 8.13 3.19
C CYS A 176 -15.20 7.92 2.21
N PHE A 177 -14.85 7.77 0.94
CA PHE A 177 -15.77 7.41 -0.15
C PHE A 177 -15.56 5.98 -0.65
N SER A 178 -14.86 5.15 0.12
CA SER A 178 -14.55 3.78 -0.29
C SER A 178 -15.81 3.01 -0.67
N ASN A 179 -15.72 2.13 -1.67
CA ASN A 179 -16.80 1.33 -2.24
C ASN A 179 -17.88 2.14 -2.99
N ASN A 180 -17.54 3.33 -3.50
CA ASN A 180 -18.42 4.13 -4.34
C ASN A 180 -17.90 4.30 -5.77
N ARG A 181 -18.83 4.43 -6.72
CA ARG A 181 -18.48 4.87 -8.08
C ARG A 181 -18.59 6.38 -8.16
N LEU A 182 -17.44 7.07 -8.14
CA LEU A 182 -17.44 8.52 -8.29
C LEU A 182 -17.73 8.91 -9.74
N CYS A 183 -18.64 9.86 -9.92
CA CYS A 183 -18.80 10.57 -11.18
C CYS A 183 -17.85 11.78 -11.17
N LEU A 184 -17.04 11.93 -12.20
CA LEU A 184 -16.12 13.05 -12.31
C LEU A 184 -16.92 14.31 -12.64
N THR A 185 -16.67 15.37 -11.88
CA THR A 185 -17.26 16.69 -12.11
C THR A 185 -16.56 17.36 -13.29
N SER A 186 -17.34 18.07 -14.12
CA SER A 186 -16.81 18.85 -15.25
C SER A 186 -15.93 20.02 -14.80
N ASP A 187 -16.14 20.50 -13.57
CA ASP A 187 -15.34 21.55 -12.94
C ASP A 187 -14.98 21.14 -11.51
N PRO A 188 -13.82 20.50 -11.30
CA PRO A 188 -13.29 20.16 -9.98
C PRO A 188 -12.90 21.39 -9.15
N ALA A 189 -12.40 22.45 -9.80
CA ALA A 189 -11.88 23.63 -9.09
C ALA A 189 -12.99 24.42 -8.41
N ALA A 190 -14.21 24.44 -8.97
CA ALA A 190 -15.39 25.04 -8.32
C ALA A 190 -15.65 24.50 -6.90
N HIS A 191 -15.17 23.29 -6.58
CA HIS A 191 -15.42 22.64 -5.30
C HIS A 191 -14.27 22.79 -4.30
N SER A 192 -13.18 23.49 -4.66
CA SER A 192 -12.00 23.61 -3.79
C SER A 192 -12.32 24.21 -2.42
N GLN A 193 -13.27 25.14 -2.38
CA GLN A 193 -13.69 25.79 -1.14
C GLN A 193 -14.44 24.83 -0.20
N ALA A 194 -15.19 23.87 -0.75
CA ALA A 194 -15.94 22.90 0.04
C ALA A 194 -15.02 21.89 0.76
N PHE A 195 -13.84 21.61 0.19
CA PHE A 195 -12.87 20.67 0.75
C PHE A 195 -11.55 21.36 1.14
N CYS A 196 -11.57 22.67 1.41
CA CYS A 196 -10.37 23.43 1.72
C CYS A 196 -9.64 22.96 2.98
N SER A 197 -10.35 22.27 3.88
CA SER A 197 -9.85 21.73 5.14
C SER A 197 -9.59 20.22 5.10
N LEU A 198 -9.85 19.56 3.97
CA LEU A 198 -9.69 18.11 3.84
C LEU A 198 -8.20 17.76 3.76
N ARG A 199 -7.75 16.89 4.68
CA ARG A 199 -6.37 16.40 4.74
C ARG A 199 -6.27 14.89 4.57
N VAL A 200 -7.29 14.12 4.92
CA VAL A 200 -7.31 12.65 4.81
C VAL A 200 -8.44 12.20 3.88
N LEU A 201 -8.13 11.41 2.87
CA LEU A 201 -9.11 10.91 1.91
C LEU A 201 -8.91 9.41 1.63
N ALA A 202 -9.97 8.63 1.79
CA ALA A 202 -10.01 7.24 1.38
C ALA A 202 -10.97 7.02 0.22
N LEU A 203 -10.44 6.55 -0.91
CA LEU A 203 -11.12 6.22 -2.16
C LEU A 203 -10.95 4.74 -2.50
N ASN A 204 -11.02 3.84 -1.51
CA ASN A 204 -10.74 2.43 -1.74
C ASN A 204 -11.87 1.79 -2.56
N SER A 205 -11.55 0.87 -3.46
CA SER A 205 -12.56 0.09 -4.22
C SER A 205 -13.53 0.97 -5.02
N CYS A 206 -13.07 2.14 -5.49
CA CYS A 206 -13.89 3.10 -6.24
C CYS A 206 -13.81 2.91 -7.77
N ASP A 207 -12.95 2.00 -8.23
CA ASP A 207 -12.70 1.71 -9.66
C ASP A 207 -12.14 2.91 -10.45
N LEU A 208 -11.35 3.73 -9.75
CA LEU A 208 -10.69 4.91 -10.27
C LEU A 208 -9.33 4.56 -10.89
N THR A 209 -8.98 5.32 -11.92
CA THR A 209 -7.61 5.39 -12.45
C THR A 209 -6.88 6.59 -11.85
N TRP A 210 -5.55 6.62 -11.94
CA TRP A 210 -4.78 7.75 -11.42
C TRP A 210 -5.04 9.08 -12.15
N PRO A 211 -5.17 9.13 -13.48
CA PRO A 211 -5.57 10.37 -14.16
C PRO A 211 -6.89 10.95 -13.64
N GLN A 212 -7.89 10.09 -13.37
CA GLN A 212 -9.18 10.53 -12.81
C GLN A 212 -9.04 11.09 -11.39
N ILE A 213 -8.13 10.54 -10.57
CA ILE A 213 -7.82 11.10 -9.26
C ILE A 213 -7.16 12.47 -9.41
N LEU A 214 -6.24 12.62 -10.38
CA LEU A 214 -5.56 13.90 -10.66
C LEU A 214 -6.54 14.97 -11.19
N GLU A 215 -7.54 14.59 -11.97
CA GLU A 215 -8.60 15.49 -12.41
C GLU A 215 -9.38 16.06 -11.21
N CYS A 216 -9.68 15.23 -10.20
CA CYS A 216 -10.36 15.67 -8.98
C CYS A 216 -9.44 16.39 -7.98
N ALA A 217 -8.12 16.27 -8.09
CA ALA A 217 -7.17 16.82 -7.14
C ALA A 217 -7.30 18.33 -6.81
N PRO A 218 -7.68 19.22 -7.76
CA PRO A 218 -7.93 20.63 -7.44
C PRO A 218 -9.02 20.85 -6.38
N MET A 219 -9.91 19.86 -6.18
CA MET A 219 -10.89 19.89 -5.11
C MET A 219 -10.23 19.84 -3.74
N TRP A 220 -9.06 19.21 -3.57
CA TRP A 220 -8.47 18.88 -2.26
C TRP A 220 -7.12 19.58 -2.03
N PRO A 221 -7.10 20.92 -1.90
CA PRO A 221 -5.87 21.71 -1.91
C PRO A 221 -4.93 21.47 -0.71
N GLN A 222 -5.42 20.84 0.37
CA GLN A 222 -4.67 20.56 1.59
C GLN A 222 -4.52 19.06 1.88
N LEU A 223 -4.73 18.19 0.87
CA LEU A 223 -4.67 16.75 1.08
C LEU A 223 -3.25 16.27 1.45
N GLU A 224 -3.15 15.54 2.55
CA GLU A 224 -1.92 14.99 3.13
C GLU A 224 -1.93 13.45 3.10
N ASP A 225 -3.08 12.83 3.34
CA ASP A 225 -3.21 11.38 3.44
C ASP A 225 -4.18 10.87 2.38
N LEU A 226 -3.71 9.97 1.52
CA LEU A 226 -4.54 9.37 0.46
C LEU A 226 -4.48 7.84 0.52
N CYS A 227 -5.65 7.22 0.69
CA CYS A 227 -5.85 5.78 0.56
C CYS A 227 -6.60 5.46 -0.74
N VAL A 228 -6.02 4.66 -1.63
CA VAL A 228 -6.58 4.27 -2.94
C VAL A 228 -6.44 2.77 -3.17
N VAL A 229 -6.70 1.98 -2.13
CA VAL A 229 -6.64 0.52 -2.15
C VAL A 229 -7.74 -0.06 -3.05
N GLU A 230 -7.51 -1.21 -3.69
CA GLU A 230 -8.43 -1.91 -4.57
C GLU A 230 -8.98 -1.05 -5.74
N ASN A 231 -8.15 -0.18 -6.32
CA ASN A 231 -8.49 0.54 -7.55
C ASN A 231 -7.86 -0.10 -8.81
N THR A 232 -7.93 0.61 -9.94
CA THR A 232 -7.35 0.23 -11.24
C THR A 232 -6.30 1.25 -11.68
N ILE A 233 -5.30 1.49 -10.84
CA ILE A 233 -4.24 2.48 -11.09
C ILE A 233 -3.05 1.80 -11.78
N THR A 234 -2.95 1.91 -13.10
CA THR A 234 -1.89 1.26 -13.88
C THR A 234 -0.64 2.12 -14.04
N GLU A 235 -0.76 3.44 -13.90
CA GLU A 235 0.32 4.41 -14.10
C GLU A 235 0.22 5.56 -13.09
N MET A 236 1.34 6.19 -12.76
CA MET A 236 1.40 7.38 -11.91
C MET A 236 2.39 8.36 -12.51
N GLN A 237 1.93 9.21 -13.43
CA GLN A 237 2.78 10.15 -14.16
C GLN A 237 3.13 11.40 -13.33
N ARG A 238 2.32 11.75 -12.33
CA ARG A 238 2.50 12.90 -11.44
C ARG A 238 1.88 12.61 -10.08
N VAL A 239 2.48 13.15 -9.04
CA VAL A 239 2.03 13.01 -7.64
C VAL A 239 1.40 14.30 -7.10
N LEU A 240 0.54 14.17 -6.09
CA LEU A 240 -0.08 15.31 -5.42
C LEU A 240 0.93 15.94 -4.46
N SER A 241 1.19 17.24 -4.60
CA SER A 241 2.38 17.91 -4.03
C SER A 241 2.50 17.92 -2.51
N LYS A 242 1.40 17.70 -1.78
CA LYS A 242 1.35 17.80 -0.30
C LYS A 242 1.22 16.45 0.42
N LEU A 243 1.25 15.33 -0.30
CA LEU A 243 1.04 14.03 0.33
C LEU A 243 2.16 13.68 1.33
N GLY A 244 1.76 13.39 2.56
CA GLY A 244 2.59 12.84 3.63
C GLY A 244 2.40 11.34 3.84
N LEU A 245 1.18 10.84 3.65
CA LEU A 245 0.84 9.42 3.70
C LEU A 245 0.19 8.98 2.39
N PHE A 246 0.73 7.91 1.81
CA PHE A 246 0.13 7.32 0.62
C PHE A 246 -0.03 5.80 0.76
N ASN A 247 -1.29 5.34 0.73
CA ASN A 247 -1.62 3.92 0.77
C ASN A 247 -2.25 3.50 -0.55
N PHE A 248 -1.56 2.62 -1.27
CA PHE A 248 -1.91 2.22 -2.61
C PHE A 248 -1.79 0.72 -2.79
N GLN A 249 -2.86 0.09 -3.27
CA GLN A 249 -2.89 -1.32 -3.62
C GLN A 249 -3.94 -1.48 -4.73
N ASN A 250 -3.66 -2.17 -5.83
CA ASN A 250 -4.70 -2.43 -6.82
C ASN A 250 -5.46 -3.73 -6.57
N LYS A 251 -6.60 -3.87 -7.25
CA LYS A 251 -7.35 -5.12 -7.29
C LYS A 251 -6.45 -6.27 -7.78
N SER A 252 -6.43 -7.36 -7.03
CA SER A 252 -5.74 -8.59 -7.41
C SER A 252 -6.59 -9.34 -8.45
N THR A 253 -6.57 -8.93 -9.73
CA THR A 253 -7.19 -9.73 -10.79
C THR A 253 -6.16 -10.67 -11.42
N ALA A 254 -6.58 -11.91 -11.70
CA ALA A 254 -5.76 -12.88 -12.42
C ALA A 254 -5.44 -12.32 -13.82
N GLY A 255 -4.19 -11.91 -14.04
CA GLY A 255 -3.75 -11.28 -15.29
C GLY A 255 -3.43 -9.79 -15.19
N SER A 256 -3.96 -9.06 -14.19
CA SER A 256 -3.45 -7.73 -13.86
C SER A 256 -2.19 -7.89 -13.01
N THR A 257 -1.12 -8.37 -13.65
CA THR A 257 0.20 -7.93 -13.22
C THR A 257 0.16 -6.43 -13.41
N LEU A 258 0.10 -5.72 -12.30
CA LEU A 258 0.58 -4.36 -12.29
C LEU A 258 1.94 -4.38 -12.98
N SER A 259 2.04 -3.74 -14.13
CA SER A 259 3.31 -3.28 -14.66
C SER A 259 3.91 -2.18 -13.76
N LEU A 260 3.69 -2.22 -12.45
CA LEU A 260 4.53 -1.52 -11.46
C LEU A 260 5.95 -2.10 -11.43
N SER A 261 6.23 -3.09 -12.26
CA SER A 261 7.59 -3.49 -12.66
C SER A 261 8.43 -2.30 -13.19
N GLN A 262 7.85 -1.14 -13.46
CA GLN A 262 8.59 0.09 -13.68
C GLN A 262 8.65 0.91 -12.38
N TRP A 263 9.82 0.89 -11.74
CA TRP A 263 10.17 1.71 -10.58
C TRP A 263 9.90 3.22 -10.73
N ALA A 264 9.52 3.68 -11.92
CA ALA A 264 9.08 5.04 -12.24
C ALA A 264 8.04 5.62 -11.27
N VAL A 265 7.07 4.83 -10.79
CA VAL A 265 6.09 5.30 -9.78
C VAL A 265 6.79 5.68 -8.48
N VAL A 266 7.77 4.88 -8.05
CA VAL A 266 8.57 5.16 -6.85
C VAL A 266 9.43 6.40 -7.07
N ASP A 267 9.95 6.59 -8.29
CA ASP A 267 10.74 7.76 -8.64
C ASP A 267 9.91 9.05 -8.62
N GLU A 268 8.64 9.00 -9.05
CA GLU A 268 7.71 10.12 -8.88
C GLU A 268 7.37 10.38 -7.40
N LEU A 269 7.14 9.32 -6.61
CA LEU A 269 6.90 9.45 -5.16
C LEU A 269 8.11 10.04 -4.42
N ALA A 270 9.33 9.78 -4.89
CA ALA A 270 10.55 10.36 -4.31
C ALA A 270 10.62 11.88 -4.43
N LYS A 271 9.86 12.48 -5.35
CA LYS A 271 9.75 13.95 -5.51
C LYS A 271 8.91 14.59 -4.41
N LEU A 272 8.16 13.81 -3.61
CA LEU A 272 7.33 14.33 -2.54
C LEU A 272 8.16 14.61 -1.28
N PRO A 273 8.35 15.88 -0.89
CA PRO A 273 9.12 16.20 0.30
C PRO A 273 8.39 15.78 1.59
N GLY A 274 7.07 15.66 1.56
CA GLY A 274 6.25 15.31 2.72
C GLY A 274 6.11 13.82 2.98
N LEU A 275 6.41 12.95 2.00
CA LEU A 275 6.06 11.52 2.08
C LEU A 275 6.90 10.80 3.15
N VAL A 276 6.24 10.49 4.27
CA VAL A 276 6.82 9.80 5.44
C VAL A 276 6.25 8.41 5.63
N GLN A 277 5.07 8.13 5.08
CA GLN A 277 4.44 6.81 5.19
C GLN A 277 3.97 6.32 3.83
N PHE A 278 4.34 5.09 3.49
CA PHE A 278 3.97 4.47 2.21
C PHE A 278 3.57 3.01 2.43
N SER A 279 2.45 2.63 1.84
CA SER A 279 1.98 1.24 1.81
C SER A 279 1.69 0.85 0.38
N CYS A 280 2.33 -0.25 -0.04
CA CYS A 280 2.16 -0.87 -1.34
C CYS A 280 1.90 -2.39 -1.23
N ARG A 281 1.38 -2.84 -0.09
CA ARG A 281 1.09 -4.26 0.16
C ARG A 281 0.19 -4.81 -0.95
N GLY A 282 0.44 -6.05 -1.37
CA GLY A 282 -0.33 -6.70 -2.44
C GLY A 282 0.00 -6.22 -3.86
N ASN A 283 0.79 -5.15 -4.03
CA ASN A 283 1.37 -4.82 -5.33
C ASN A 283 2.61 -5.70 -5.57
N ARG A 284 2.71 -6.30 -6.76
CA ARG A 284 3.92 -7.02 -7.18
C ARG A 284 4.99 -6.02 -7.63
N LEU A 285 5.64 -5.35 -6.68
CA LEU A 285 6.94 -4.73 -6.96
C LEU A 285 7.98 -5.84 -6.96
N VAL A 286 8.59 -6.07 -8.12
CA VAL A 286 9.55 -7.15 -8.33
C VAL A 286 10.90 -6.50 -8.60
N SER A 287 11.86 -6.73 -7.71
CA SER A 287 13.27 -6.45 -7.97
C SER A 287 13.79 -7.37 -9.07
N SER A 288 14.94 -7.06 -9.66
CA SER A 288 15.54 -7.85 -10.74
C SER A 288 15.79 -9.33 -10.38
N ASP A 289 15.94 -9.63 -9.08
CA ASP A 289 16.13 -10.98 -8.52
C ASP A 289 14.82 -11.69 -8.15
N GLY A 290 13.67 -11.03 -8.29
CA GLY A 290 12.36 -11.61 -7.94
C GLY A 290 12.02 -11.62 -6.44
N ASN A 291 12.89 -11.09 -5.57
CA ASN A 291 12.76 -11.19 -4.12
C ASN A 291 12.02 -9.98 -3.51
N PRO A 292 10.86 -10.19 -2.85
CA PRO A 292 10.10 -9.10 -2.22
C PRO A 292 10.89 -8.32 -1.15
N LYS A 293 11.86 -8.96 -0.47
CA LYS A 293 12.70 -8.26 0.52
C LYS A 293 13.62 -7.24 -0.13
N THR A 294 14.22 -7.60 -1.27
CA THR A 294 15.05 -6.71 -2.07
C THR A 294 14.24 -5.51 -2.57
N ALA A 295 12.98 -5.72 -2.97
CA ALA A 295 12.08 -4.62 -3.34
C ALA A 295 11.82 -3.66 -2.16
N ASN A 296 11.60 -4.17 -0.94
CA ASN A 296 11.45 -3.30 0.24
C ASN A 296 12.72 -2.49 0.53
N GLN A 297 13.90 -3.11 0.45
CA GLN A 297 15.18 -2.40 0.60
C GLN A 297 15.32 -1.29 -0.46
N MET A 298 15.01 -1.58 -1.72
CA MET A 298 15.02 -0.58 -2.78
C MET A 298 14.05 0.59 -2.51
N LEU A 299 12.85 0.32 -1.97
CA LEU A 299 11.90 1.36 -1.58
C LEU A 299 12.48 2.25 -0.47
N ILE A 300 13.08 1.65 0.58
CA ILE A 300 13.72 2.39 1.69
C ILE A 300 14.86 3.28 1.17
N ALA A 301 15.67 2.76 0.25
CA ALA A 301 16.80 3.48 -0.35
C ALA A 301 16.35 4.59 -1.32
N LYS A 302 15.30 4.38 -2.11
CA LYS A 302 14.78 5.41 -3.04
C LYS A 302 13.95 6.48 -2.34
N LEU A 303 13.23 6.14 -1.26
CA LEU A 303 12.36 7.05 -0.50
C LEU A 303 13.03 7.50 0.80
N GLY A 304 13.87 8.54 0.69
CA GLY A 304 14.77 8.98 1.76
C GLY A 304 14.13 9.49 3.05
N ARG A 305 12.87 9.91 2.97
CA ARG A 305 12.14 10.50 4.09
C ARG A 305 11.17 9.51 4.74
N LEU A 306 11.09 8.30 4.22
CA LEU A 306 10.14 7.29 4.65
C LEU A 306 10.44 6.83 6.10
N VAL A 307 9.47 6.93 6.98
CA VAL A 307 9.57 6.44 8.37
C VAL A 307 8.87 5.10 8.51
N VAL A 308 7.77 4.89 7.75
CA VAL A 308 6.98 3.66 7.79
C VAL A 308 6.76 3.13 6.37
N LEU A 309 7.16 1.88 6.14
CA LEU A 309 6.90 1.15 4.89
C LEU A 309 6.00 -0.06 5.19
N ASN A 310 4.87 -0.19 4.49
CA ASN A 310 3.97 -1.33 4.63
C ASN A 310 3.58 -1.59 6.10
N SER A 311 3.31 -0.53 6.86
CA SER A 311 3.00 -0.58 8.32
C SER A 311 4.14 -1.09 9.21
N CYS A 312 5.38 -1.13 8.71
CA CYS A 312 6.58 -1.43 9.49
C CYS A 312 7.43 -0.17 9.61
N GLU A 313 7.86 0.15 10.83
CA GLU A 313 8.83 1.21 11.08
C GLU A 313 10.18 0.88 10.45
N ILE A 314 10.86 1.89 9.92
CA ILE A 314 12.19 1.76 9.31
C ILE A 314 13.22 2.25 10.34
N TYR A 315 14.00 1.33 10.88
CA TYR A 315 15.07 1.68 11.80
C TYR A 315 16.28 2.29 11.06
N PRO A 316 17.10 3.12 11.73
CA PRO A 316 18.29 3.72 11.13
C PRO A 316 19.27 2.69 10.54
N GLU A 317 19.46 1.55 11.19
CA GLU A 317 20.28 0.45 10.68
C GLU A 317 19.74 -0.16 9.38
N ASP A 318 18.43 -0.40 9.30
CA ASP A 318 17.78 -0.96 8.11
C ASP A 318 17.92 0.01 6.92
N ARG A 319 17.72 1.30 7.18
CA ARG A 319 17.91 2.36 6.18
C ARG A 319 19.34 2.42 5.70
N ARG A 320 20.32 2.37 6.61
CA ARG A 320 21.74 2.39 6.25
C ARG A 320 22.10 1.17 5.40
N GLY A 321 21.66 -0.02 5.79
CA GLY A 321 21.87 -1.26 5.02
C GLY A 321 21.28 -1.16 3.62
N ALA A 322 20.01 -0.77 3.52
CA ALA A 322 19.31 -0.60 2.25
C ALA A 322 19.98 0.43 1.32
N GLU A 323 20.42 1.58 1.85
CA GLU A 323 21.10 2.62 1.08
C GLU A 323 22.47 2.14 0.53
N LEU A 324 23.24 1.38 1.33
CA LEU A 324 24.51 0.78 0.90
C LEU A 324 24.30 -0.33 -0.15
N ASP A 325 23.35 -1.23 0.09
CA ASP A 325 22.99 -2.29 -0.86
C ASP A 325 22.56 -1.69 -2.20
N TYR A 326 21.79 -0.60 -2.17
CA TYR A 326 21.36 0.13 -3.35
C TYR A 326 22.52 0.78 -4.12
N ILE A 327 23.49 1.38 -3.42
CA ILE A 327 24.72 1.89 -4.03
C ILE A 327 25.44 0.74 -4.77
N LYS A 328 25.66 -0.40 -4.11
CA LYS A 328 26.35 -1.55 -4.68
C LYS A 328 25.61 -2.12 -5.89
N MET A 329 24.29 -2.24 -5.79
CA MET A 329 23.44 -2.82 -6.82
C MET A 329 23.51 -2.07 -8.16
N PHE A 330 23.55 -0.73 -8.13
CA PHE A 330 23.54 0.11 -9.34
C PHE A 330 24.90 0.76 -9.66
N GLY A 331 25.97 0.40 -8.95
CA GLY A 331 27.28 1.03 -9.10
C GLY A 331 27.92 0.82 -10.47
N GLU A 332 27.77 -0.35 -11.09
CA GLU A 332 28.24 -0.58 -12.46
C GLU A 332 27.52 0.32 -13.47
N GLU A 333 26.21 0.48 -13.32
CA GLU A 333 25.38 1.32 -14.20
C GLU A 333 25.74 2.80 -14.03
N TRP A 334 25.95 3.23 -12.78
CA TRP A 334 26.41 4.58 -12.47
C TRP A 334 27.79 4.88 -13.06
N LEU A 335 28.77 3.98 -12.90
CA LEU A 335 30.11 4.14 -13.50
C LEU A 335 30.03 4.25 -15.03
N LYS A 336 29.26 3.37 -15.67
CA LYS A 336 29.00 3.41 -17.12
C LYS A 336 28.32 4.71 -17.57
N SER A 337 27.51 5.31 -16.71
CA SER A 337 26.81 6.57 -17.01
C SER A 337 27.68 7.82 -16.90
N GLY A 338 28.94 7.72 -16.45
CA GLY A 338 29.87 8.84 -16.27
C GLY A 338 30.44 8.95 -14.84
N GLY A 339 29.92 8.17 -13.89
CA GLY A 339 30.43 8.11 -12.51
C GLY A 339 30.50 9.49 -11.83
N ARG A 340 31.66 9.80 -11.23
CA ARG A 340 31.91 11.09 -10.55
C ARG A 340 31.98 12.28 -11.50
N SER A 341 32.18 12.05 -12.80
CA SER A 341 32.37 13.08 -13.81
C SER A 341 31.05 13.61 -14.39
N GLN A 342 29.94 13.43 -13.66
CA GLN A 342 28.55 13.70 -14.01
C GLN A 342 27.88 12.55 -14.79
N SER A 343 27.02 11.81 -14.09
CA SER A 343 26.18 10.75 -14.66
C SER A 343 25.18 11.29 -15.68
N ASN A 344 24.83 10.48 -16.69
CA ASN A 344 23.86 10.90 -17.70
C ASN A 344 22.46 11.21 -17.12
N THR A 345 21.65 11.91 -17.92
CA THR A 345 20.29 12.32 -17.55
C THR A 345 19.35 11.13 -17.30
N GLN A 346 19.46 10.05 -18.06
CA GLN A 346 18.65 8.84 -17.91
C GLN A 346 18.88 8.14 -16.55
N PHE A 347 20.14 7.94 -16.15
CA PHE A 347 20.47 7.34 -14.85
C PHE A 347 19.99 8.24 -13.71
N THR A 348 20.21 9.55 -13.83
CA THR A 348 19.76 10.53 -12.83
C THR A 348 18.24 10.52 -12.66
N CYS A 349 17.48 10.40 -13.75
CA CYS A 349 16.01 10.30 -13.69
C CYS A 349 15.53 9.00 -13.02
N GLN A 350 16.20 7.87 -13.28
CA GLN A 350 15.85 6.57 -12.69
C GLN A 350 16.36 6.41 -11.26
N HIS A 351 17.38 7.17 -10.85
CA HIS A 351 18.01 7.07 -9.54
C HIS A 351 18.26 8.45 -8.93
N PRO A 352 17.20 9.25 -8.66
CA PRO A 352 17.34 10.66 -8.27
C PRO A 352 18.09 10.88 -6.96
N ARG A 353 18.12 9.88 -6.06
CA ARG A 353 18.88 9.94 -4.80
C ARG A 353 20.32 9.44 -4.90
N TYR A 354 20.72 8.79 -5.99
CA TYR A 354 21.97 8.06 -6.04
C TYR A 354 23.17 8.96 -5.78
N GLN A 355 23.25 10.13 -6.42
CA GLN A 355 24.33 11.08 -6.19
C GLN A 355 24.43 11.50 -4.72
N SER A 356 23.31 11.84 -4.08
CA SER A 356 23.29 12.20 -2.65
C SER A 356 23.75 11.06 -1.72
N LEU A 357 23.54 9.80 -2.13
CA LEU A 357 24.01 8.63 -1.38
C LEU A 357 25.50 8.41 -1.58
N ILE A 358 26.03 8.65 -2.78
CA ILE A 358 27.48 8.64 -3.06
C ILE A 358 28.19 9.73 -2.26
N ASP A 359 27.62 10.93 -2.18
CA ASP A 359 28.18 12.04 -1.39
C ASP A 359 28.19 11.70 0.11
N LYS A 360 27.20 10.92 0.58
CA LYS A 360 27.05 10.51 1.99
C LYS A 360 27.93 9.32 2.39
N TYR A 361 28.05 8.30 1.54
CA TYR A 361 28.68 7.02 1.87
C TYR A 361 29.98 6.73 1.10
N GLY A 362 30.27 7.50 0.06
CA GLY A 362 31.35 7.24 -0.88
C GLY A 362 30.90 6.45 -2.12
N ALA A 363 31.78 6.42 -3.12
CA ALA A 363 31.56 5.64 -4.33
C ALA A 363 31.87 4.16 -4.07
N PRO A 364 31.14 3.22 -4.68
CA PRO A 364 31.41 1.79 -4.50
C PRO A 364 32.79 1.43 -5.05
N GLU A 365 33.52 0.57 -4.34
CA GLU A 365 34.82 0.09 -4.81
C GLU A 365 34.65 -0.97 -5.90
N GLU A 366 35.58 -1.04 -6.86
CA GLU A 366 35.52 -2.03 -7.97
C GLU A 366 35.43 -3.48 -7.47
N GLY A 367 35.97 -3.77 -6.28
CA GLY A 367 35.86 -5.08 -5.63
C GLY A 367 34.42 -5.43 -5.20
N GLU A 368 33.64 -4.43 -4.80
CA GLU A 368 32.27 -4.59 -4.31
C GLU A 368 31.24 -4.77 -5.43
N LEU A 369 31.57 -4.33 -6.65
CA LEU A 369 30.69 -4.40 -7.82
C LEU A 369 30.71 -5.77 -8.51
N LYS A 370 31.65 -6.65 -8.15
CA LYS A 370 31.74 -7.99 -8.74
C LYS A 370 30.50 -8.79 -8.38
N LYS A 371 29.64 -9.07 -9.37
CA LYS A 371 28.47 -9.93 -9.19
C LYS A 371 28.89 -11.28 -8.61
N PRO A 372 28.22 -11.79 -7.57
CA PRO A 372 28.47 -13.13 -7.07
C PRO A 372 28.19 -14.11 -8.22
N GLN A 373 29.21 -14.85 -8.66
CA GLN A 373 29.03 -15.89 -9.66
C GLN A 373 28.06 -16.95 -9.09
N PRO A 374 27.13 -17.48 -9.91
CA PRO A 374 26.22 -18.53 -9.46
C PRO A 374 27.04 -19.70 -8.90
N PHE A 375 26.65 -20.11 -7.70
CA PHE A 375 27.37 -21.05 -6.84
C PHE A 375 27.39 -22.46 -7.47
N ALA A 376 28.26 -22.68 -8.45
CA ALA A 376 28.61 -24.02 -8.89
C ALA A 376 29.46 -24.65 -7.79
N LEU A 377 28.88 -25.60 -7.05
CA LEU A 377 29.47 -26.30 -5.89
C LEU A 377 30.90 -26.86 -6.10
N LYS A 378 31.41 -26.89 -7.34
CA LYS A 378 32.74 -27.38 -7.69
C LYS A 378 33.85 -26.33 -7.57
N ASN A 379 33.54 -25.04 -7.50
CA ASN A 379 34.59 -24.01 -7.49
C ASN A 379 34.54 -23.18 -6.19
N GLN A 380 35.69 -23.17 -5.51
CA GLN A 380 36.07 -22.38 -4.33
C GLN A 380 35.78 -22.99 -2.95
N LEU A 381 36.54 -24.04 -2.61
CA LEU A 381 36.91 -24.30 -1.22
C LEU A 381 38.05 -23.34 -0.86
N LEU A 382 37.90 -22.61 0.25
CA LEU A 382 38.94 -21.77 0.84
C LEU A 382 39.99 -22.66 1.49
N ARG A 383 41.27 -22.49 1.16
CA ARG A 383 42.39 -23.02 1.95
C ARG A 383 42.51 -22.17 3.21
N ILE A 384 42.13 -22.72 4.35
CA ILE A 384 42.23 -22.08 5.65
C ILE A 384 43.29 -22.82 6.47
N THR A 385 44.21 -22.05 7.04
CA THR A 385 45.23 -22.58 7.95
C THR A 385 44.84 -22.28 9.38
N PHE A 386 44.53 -23.32 10.16
CA PHE A 386 44.29 -23.19 11.59
C PHE A 386 45.62 -23.10 12.34
N VAL A 387 45.81 -22.03 13.10
CA VAL A 387 47.01 -21.76 13.91
C VAL A 387 46.62 -21.78 15.38
N PHE A 388 47.54 -22.21 16.24
CA PHE A 388 47.30 -22.40 17.68
C PHE A 388 48.28 -21.52 18.49
N PRO A 389 47.97 -20.23 18.69
CA PRO A 389 48.91 -19.29 19.32
C PRO A 389 49.33 -19.69 20.73
N ASP A 390 48.44 -20.36 21.46
CA ASP A 390 48.63 -20.73 22.87
C ASP A 390 49.23 -22.13 23.03
N ASP A 391 49.52 -22.84 21.91
CA ASP A 391 50.06 -24.20 21.88
C ASP A 391 51.25 -24.26 20.91
N ALA A 392 52.42 -23.81 21.40
CA ALA A 392 53.62 -23.60 20.58
C ALA A 392 54.20 -24.87 19.93
N ASP A 393 53.92 -26.05 20.50
CA ASP A 393 54.38 -27.33 19.97
C ASP A 393 53.47 -27.86 18.84
N ARG A 394 52.29 -27.26 18.67
CA ARG A 394 51.28 -27.73 17.72
C ARG A 394 51.45 -27.10 16.35
N LYS A 395 51.66 -27.96 15.36
CA LYS A 395 51.75 -27.55 13.95
C LYS A 395 50.40 -27.03 13.43
N PRO A 396 50.40 -25.97 12.60
CA PRO A 396 49.20 -25.49 11.94
C PRO A 396 48.52 -26.58 11.10
N ILE A 397 47.18 -26.55 11.05
CA ILE A 397 46.39 -27.51 10.28
C ILE A 397 45.73 -26.81 9.10
N GLU A 398 46.07 -27.20 7.88
CA GLU A 398 45.40 -26.70 6.69
C GLU A 398 44.16 -27.53 6.34
N LYS A 399 43.04 -26.85 6.03
CA LYS A 399 41.81 -27.47 5.54
C LYS A 399 41.19 -26.66 4.41
N LYS A 400 40.56 -27.38 3.48
CA LYS A 400 39.75 -26.81 2.41
C LYS A 400 38.29 -26.79 2.84
N LEU A 401 37.75 -25.60 3.11
CA LEU A 401 36.39 -25.42 3.63
C LEU A 401 35.56 -24.53 2.67
N PRO A 402 34.26 -24.81 2.47
CA PRO A 402 33.39 -23.90 1.73
C PRO A 402 33.24 -22.56 2.45
N ALA A 403 33.25 -21.45 1.72
CA ALA A 403 33.00 -20.12 2.30
C ALA A 403 31.61 -20.03 2.98
N SER A 404 30.65 -20.84 2.53
CA SER A 404 29.31 -20.97 3.12
C SER A 404 29.25 -21.83 4.38
N MET A 405 30.36 -22.43 4.82
CA MET A 405 30.38 -23.23 6.05
C MET A 405 30.13 -22.32 7.27
N GLY A 406 29.14 -22.69 8.09
CA GLY A 406 28.84 -22.01 9.35
C GLY A 406 29.92 -22.25 10.41
N VAL A 407 30.19 -21.25 11.25
CA VAL A 407 31.23 -21.32 12.31
C VAL A 407 30.99 -22.48 13.27
N GLN A 408 29.74 -22.82 13.61
CA GLN A 408 29.43 -24.05 14.38
C GLN A 408 29.99 -25.33 13.76
N LYS A 409 29.91 -25.46 12.43
CA LYS A 409 30.44 -26.64 11.71
C LYS A 409 31.97 -26.63 11.69
N VAL A 410 32.58 -25.45 11.65
CA VAL A 410 34.04 -25.27 11.79
C VAL A 410 34.50 -25.67 13.19
N LYS A 411 33.83 -25.20 14.24
CA LYS A 411 34.10 -25.64 15.63
C LYS A 411 33.86 -27.14 15.82
N GLY A 412 32.84 -27.73 15.18
CA GLY A 412 32.62 -29.18 15.19
C GLY A 412 33.69 -29.98 14.41
N LEU A 413 34.34 -29.39 13.41
CA LEU A 413 35.52 -29.96 12.77
C LEU A 413 36.74 -29.88 13.71
N LEU A 414 36.95 -28.73 14.35
CA LEU A 414 38.04 -28.53 15.31
C LEU A 414 37.89 -29.42 16.54
N TYR A 415 36.68 -29.62 17.08
CA TYR A 415 36.41 -30.60 18.13
C TYR A 415 36.89 -32.00 17.74
N ARG A 416 36.62 -32.43 16.50
CA ARG A 416 37.05 -33.75 16.01
C ARG A 416 38.58 -33.88 15.92
N LEU A 417 39.27 -32.79 15.59
CA LEU A 417 40.73 -32.73 15.41
C LEU A 417 41.49 -32.50 16.72
N LEU A 418 40.97 -31.65 17.59
CA LEU A 418 41.62 -31.17 18.81
C LEU A 418 41.14 -31.90 20.07
N LYS A 419 39.97 -32.54 20.01
CA LYS A 419 39.27 -33.12 21.18
C LYS A 419 38.92 -32.10 22.27
N VAL A 420 38.90 -30.82 21.93
CA VAL A 420 38.47 -29.70 22.79
C VAL A 420 37.00 -29.39 22.51
N PRO A 421 36.11 -29.34 23.53
CA PRO A 421 34.69 -29.03 23.34
C PRO A 421 34.47 -27.75 22.53
N ALA A 422 33.48 -27.76 21.62
CA ALA A 422 33.22 -26.63 20.75
C ALA A 422 32.85 -25.34 21.51
N ALA A 423 32.29 -25.46 22.71
CA ALA A 423 31.95 -24.33 23.57
C ALA A 423 33.20 -23.57 24.10
N ASP A 424 34.32 -24.27 24.25
CA ASP A 424 35.55 -23.72 24.81
C ASP A 424 36.45 -23.11 23.72
N LEU A 425 36.15 -23.38 22.45
CA LEU A 425 36.88 -22.84 21.31
C LEU A 425 36.51 -21.38 21.05
N ARG A 426 37.51 -20.51 21.07
CA ARG A 426 37.46 -19.13 20.58
C ARG A 426 38.24 -19.02 19.29
N LEU A 427 37.61 -18.42 18.28
CA LEU A 427 38.17 -18.30 16.94
C LEU A 427 38.34 -16.83 16.59
N SER A 428 39.45 -16.53 15.94
CA SER A 428 39.72 -15.26 15.28
C SER A 428 40.47 -15.53 13.99
N TYR A 429 40.65 -14.53 13.14
CA TYR A 429 41.43 -14.71 11.92
C TYR A 429 42.32 -13.51 11.60
N THR A 430 43.38 -13.79 10.84
CA THR A 430 44.28 -12.79 10.26
C THR A 430 44.34 -13.01 8.75
N SER A 431 44.39 -11.91 8.01
CA SER A 431 44.53 -11.95 6.55
C SER A 431 45.91 -11.48 6.12
N PRO A 432 46.58 -12.14 5.17
CA PRO A 432 47.83 -11.66 4.58
C PRO A 432 47.72 -10.25 3.97
N LYS A 433 46.50 -9.82 3.60
CA LYS A 433 46.21 -8.49 3.06
C LYS A 433 46.19 -7.38 4.12
N MET A 434 45.97 -7.73 5.39
CA MET A 434 45.94 -6.80 6.53
C MET A 434 46.89 -7.29 7.63
N VAL A 435 48.19 -7.13 7.36
CA VAL A 435 49.25 -7.58 8.28
C VAL A 435 49.12 -6.90 9.65
N GLY A 436 49.10 -7.70 10.71
CA GLY A 436 49.08 -7.22 12.10
C GLY A 436 47.69 -6.94 12.69
N THR A 437 46.61 -7.19 11.94
CA THR A 437 45.23 -7.04 12.45
C THR A 437 44.57 -8.40 12.63
N GLU A 438 44.03 -8.65 13.82
CA GLU A 438 43.31 -9.88 14.18
C GLU A 438 41.81 -9.55 14.35
N PHE A 439 40.95 -10.33 13.71
CA PHE A 439 39.49 -10.14 13.72
C PHE A 439 38.80 -11.27 14.47
N GLU A 440 37.97 -10.93 15.47
CA GLU A 440 37.25 -11.91 16.28
C GLU A 440 36.06 -12.53 15.52
N ILE A 441 35.85 -13.83 15.70
CA ILE A 441 34.70 -14.57 15.14
C ILE A 441 33.69 -14.79 16.28
N GLU A 442 32.87 -13.78 16.53
CA GLU A 442 32.00 -13.69 17.71
C GLU A 442 30.73 -14.57 17.64
N SER A 443 30.24 -14.85 16.43
CA SER A 443 28.97 -15.55 16.22
C SER A 443 29.12 -16.88 15.50
N ASP A 444 28.72 -17.93 16.21
CA ASP A 444 28.68 -19.32 15.77
C ASP A 444 27.66 -19.57 14.63
N LEU A 445 26.59 -18.76 14.55
CA LEU A 445 25.52 -18.90 13.56
C LEU A 445 25.86 -18.29 12.19
N LYS A 446 26.97 -17.56 12.09
CA LYS A 446 27.42 -16.91 10.86
C LYS A 446 28.33 -17.84 10.04
N THR A 447 28.50 -17.52 8.76
CA THR A 447 29.36 -18.27 7.83
C THR A 447 30.75 -17.65 7.73
N LEU A 448 31.74 -18.40 7.24
CA LEU A 448 33.09 -17.86 6.96
C LEU A 448 33.03 -16.64 6.02
N GLN A 449 32.12 -16.68 5.03
CA GLN A 449 31.88 -15.58 4.09
C GLN A 449 31.36 -14.31 4.79
N PHE A 450 30.53 -14.43 5.84
CA PHE A 450 30.04 -13.26 6.58
C PHE A 450 31.20 -12.48 7.22
N TYR A 451 32.23 -13.18 7.66
CA TYR A 451 33.45 -12.57 8.20
C TYR A 451 34.45 -12.15 7.12
N SER A 452 34.11 -12.28 5.84
CA SER A 452 34.99 -12.00 4.70
C SER A 452 36.31 -12.79 4.73
N ILE A 453 36.29 -14.01 5.26
CA ILE A 453 37.46 -14.91 5.24
C ILE A 453 37.71 -15.39 3.81
N GLU A 454 38.96 -15.27 3.36
CA GLU A 454 39.40 -15.59 2.00
C GLU A 454 40.34 -16.81 1.93
N ASP A 455 40.70 -17.21 0.71
CA ASP A 455 41.65 -18.30 0.45
C ASP A 455 43.06 -17.90 0.88
N GLY A 456 43.65 -18.65 1.80
CA GLY A 456 44.98 -18.39 2.37
C GLY A 456 44.98 -17.66 3.72
N ASP A 457 43.82 -17.27 4.23
CA ASP A 457 43.71 -16.66 5.57
C ASP A 457 44.02 -17.68 6.68
N GLN A 458 44.49 -17.16 7.82
CA GLN A 458 44.81 -17.95 9.00
C GLN A 458 43.73 -17.77 10.06
N VAL A 459 43.15 -18.86 10.54
CA VAL A 459 42.21 -18.85 11.66
C VAL A 459 42.96 -19.25 12.92
N LEU A 460 43.05 -18.34 13.88
CA LEU A 460 43.66 -18.58 15.18
C LEU A 460 42.63 -19.26 16.07
N VAL A 461 43.04 -20.36 16.68
CA VAL A 461 42.20 -21.19 17.53
C VAL A 461 42.77 -21.16 18.93
N ARG A 462 41.97 -20.62 19.87
CA ARG A 462 42.28 -20.56 21.30
C ARG A 462 41.21 -21.32 22.08
N TRP A 463 41.56 -21.81 23.26
CA TRP A 463 40.60 -22.44 24.16
C TRP A 463 40.99 -22.23 25.61
N THR A 464 40.00 -22.28 26.50
CA THR A 464 40.15 -22.12 27.95
C THR A 464 39.72 -23.38 28.68
#